data_AF-A0A1V4J7J1-F1
#
_entry.id   AF-A0A1V4J7J1-F1
#
_cell.length_a   1.000
_cell.length_b   1.000
_cell.length_c   1.000
_cell.angle_alpha   90.00
_cell.angle_beta   90.00
_cell.angle_gamma   90.00
#
_symmetry.space_group_name_H-M   'P 1'
#
loop_
_entity.id
_entity.type
_entity.pdbx_description
1 polymer ?
#
loop_
_entity_poly.entity_id
_entity_poly.type
_entity_poly.pdbx_seq_one_letter_code
_entity_poly.pdbx_strand_id
1 'polypeptide(L)'
;MRVLLVERDPTYSQASTVLSAGGIRQQFSLPENIQMSRFSAKFLRNINEHLGVPNEPPIDIQFQPSGYLFLASPDGAEKLEATVQLQRDEGGGSNPLKFRTSFGVGVMLHWAPSPSVFPPLGLEDEGWFDPWTLLSAFRRKAKSLGVLSCTGEVRGFVTSPRDGDTTRIKYVHIHMRDSREYQPVACAIVVNAAGAWAGELLRMGGLPGPPLPIQPRKRYIFSWHCPDGPGFSCPFLIDTIGAYFRRDGIAGNYLGGMSPPEVSPGKSNQTWNVDF
;
A
#
# COMPACT_ATOMS: atom_id res chain seq x y z
N MET A 1 9.90 25.09 9.86
CA MET A 1 8.49 24.65 9.95
C MET A 1 8.39 23.63 11.08
N ARG A 2 7.38 23.70 11.96
CA ARG A 2 7.14 22.67 13.00
C ARG A 2 6.07 21.70 12.51
N VAL A 3 6.29 20.41 12.70
CA VAL A 3 5.37 19.35 12.27
C VAL A 3 4.87 18.60 13.50
N LEU A 4 3.55 18.39 13.56
CA LEU A 4 2.88 17.56 14.55
C LEU A 4 2.21 16.38 13.84
N LEU A 5 2.59 15.16 14.19
CA LEU A 5 1.90 13.94 13.80
C LEU A 5 0.87 13.58 14.87
N VAL A 6 -0.40 13.47 14.48
CA VAL A 6 -1.49 13.05 15.35
C VAL A 6 -1.93 11.64 14.94
N GLU A 7 -1.86 10.70 15.87
CA GLU A 7 -2.26 9.30 15.65
C GLU A 7 -3.23 8.87 16.77
N ARG A 8 -4.37 8.29 16.40
CA ARG A 8 -5.39 7.84 17.36
C ARG A 8 -4.99 6.54 18.07
N ASP A 9 -4.29 5.65 17.37
CA ASP A 9 -3.83 4.36 17.90
C ASP A 9 -2.30 4.23 17.72
N PRO A 10 -1.50 4.46 18.77
CA PRO A 10 -0.04 4.40 18.68
C PRO A 10 0.49 2.98 18.47
N THR A 11 -0.36 1.95 18.65
CA THR A 11 -0.03 0.55 18.36
C THR A 11 -0.21 0.21 16.88
N TYR A 12 -0.95 1.03 16.12
CA TYR A 12 -1.32 0.79 14.73
C TYR A 12 -2.03 -0.55 14.49
N SER A 13 -2.60 -1.17 15.53
CA SER A 13 -3.21 -2.50 15.47
C SER A 13 -4.31 -2.64 14.41
N GLN A 14 -4.97 -1.52 14.07
CA GLN A 14 -6.04 -1.44 13.07
C GLN A 14 -5.62 -0.73 11.77
N ALA A 15 -4.34 -0.39 11.62
CA ALA A 15 -3.86 0.33 10.44
C ALA A 15 -3.72 -0.62 9.25
N SER A 16 -4.25 -0.21 8.08
CA SER A 16 -4.13 -1.01 6.86
C SER A 16 -2.68 -1.32 6.47
N THR A 17 -1.72 -0.46 6.84
CA THR A 17 -0.30 -0.68 6.61
C THR A 17 0.18 -1.98 7.26
N VAL A 18 -0.10 -2.18 8.55
CA VAL A 18 0.39 -3.34 9.32
C VAL A 18 -0.42 -4.60 9.06
N LEU A 19 -1.69 -4.44 8.68
CA LEU A 19 -2.60 -5.54 8.33
C LEU A 19 -2.48 -5.97 6.85
N SER A 20 -1.54 -5.38 6.09
CA SER A 20 -1.33 -5.72 4.68
C SER A 20 -0.46 -6.96 4.50
N ALA A 21 -0.46 -7.52 3.29
CA ALA A 21 0.48 -8.57 2.91
C ALA A 21 1.91 -8.04 2.59
N GLY A 22 2.17 -6.73 2.72
CA GLY A 22 3.50 -6.13 2.55
C GLY A 22 4.01 -6.05 1.11
N GLY A 23 3.11 -6.08 0.14
CA GLY A 23 3.43 -6.19 -1.28
C GLY A 23 3.94 -4.93 -1.98
N ILE A 24 4.88 -5.09 -2.91
CA ILE A 24 5.30 -4.07 -3.89
C ILE A 24 5.44 -4.68 -5.29
N ARG A 25 4.77 -4.08 -6.28
CA ARG A 25 4.77 -4.54 -7.68
C ARG A 25 4.92 -3.36 -8.63
N GLN A 26 5.45 -3.58 -9.82
CA GLN A 26 5.49 -2.61 -10.91
C GLN A 26 4.36 -2.85 -11.91
N GLN A 27 3.72 -4.02 -11.85
CA GLN A 27 2.64 -4.44 -12.75
C GLN A 27 1.33 -3.68 -12.50
N PHE A 28 1.18 -2.51 -13.13
CA PHE A 28 -0.05 -1.71 -13.16
C PHE A 28 -0.41 -1.33 -14.61
N SER A 29 -1.65 -0.92 -14.83
CA SER A 29 -2.16 -0.44 -16.14
C SER A 29 -2.10 1.09 -16.31
N LEU A 30 -1.87 1.83 -15.22
CA LEU A 30 -1.70 3.29 -15.25
C LEU A 30 -0.22 3.67 -15.13
N PRO A 31 0.33 4.51 -16.04
CA PRO A 31 1.71 4.97 -16.00
C PRO A 31 2.12 5.57 -14.64
N GLU A 32 1.23 6.35 -14.03
CA GLU A 32 1.50 7.02 -12.75
C GLU A 32 1.73 6.01 -11.62
N ASN A 33 0.99 4.90 -11.62
CA ASN A 33 1.17 3.83 -10.64
C ASN A 33 2.50 3.09 -10.84
N ILE A 34 2.88 2.86 -12.11
CA ILE A 34 4.18 2.27 -12.45
C ILE A 34 5.31 3.18 -11.95
N GLN A 35 5.25 4.48 -12.25
CA GLN A 35 6.26 5.45 -11.85
C GLN A 35 6.38 5.59 -10.33
N MET A 36 5.25 5.70 -9.61
CA MET A 36 5.23 5.72 -8.14
C MET A 36 5.83 4.44 -7.54
N SER A 37 5.53 3.29 -8.13
CA SER A 37 6.07 2.02 -7.61
C SER A 37 7.56 1.85 -7.90
N ARG A 38 8.06 2.33 -9.04
CA ARG A 38 9.50 2.32 -9.34
C ARG A 38 10.26 3.23 -8.39
N PHE A 39 9.71 4.41 -8.12
CA PHE A 39 10.25 5.30 -7.09
C PHE A 39 10.27 4.61 -5.73
N SER A 40 9.17 3.95 -5.35
CA SER A 40 9.06 3.24 -4.08
C SER A 40 10.08 2.10 -3.97
N ALA A 41 10.28 1.30 -5.03
CA ALA A 41 11.28 0.23 -5.03
C ALA A 41 12.71 0.78 -4.87
N LYS A 42 13.04 1.87 -5.59
CA LYS A 42 14.32 2.58 -5.41
C LYS A 42 14.48 3.14 -3.99
N PHE A 43 13.43 3.71 -3.41
CA PHE A 43 13.43 4.22 -2.04
C PHE A 43 13.70 3.10 -1.03
N LEU A 44 13.03 1.95 -1.18
CA LEU A 44 13.21 0.80 -0.28
C LEU A 44 14.61 0.19 -0.38
N ARG A 45 15.20 0.13 -1.59
CA ARG A 45 16.60 -0.30 -1.75
C ARG A 45 17.59 0.62 -1.02
N ASN A 46 17.32 1.92 -1.03
CA ASN A 46 18.17 2.94 -0.39
C ASN A 46 17.60 3.39 0.97
N ILE A 47 16.83 2.53 1.64
CA ILE A 47 16.07 2.90 2.85
C ILE A 47 16.96 3.42 3.98
N ASN A 48 18.18 2.90 4.10
CA ASN A 48 19.13 3.34 5.13
C ASN A 48 19.68 4.74 4.88
N GLU A 49 19.80 5.16 3.62
CA GLU A 49 20.18 6.53 3.26
C GLU A 49 19.04 7.51 3.57
N HIS A 50 17.80 7.10 3.31
CA HIS A 50 16.63 7.95 3.49
C HIS A 50 16.14 8.03 4.93
N LEU A 51 16.05 6.89 5.62
CA LEU A 51 15.40 6.73 6.92
C LEU A 51 16.37 6.36 8.05
N GLY A 52 17.65 6.13 7.75
CA GLY A 52 18.66 5.87 8.78
C GLY A 52 18.74 7.00 9.81
N VAL A 53 18.95 6.64 11.06
CA VAL A 53 19.14 7.55 12.19
C VAL A 53 20.56 7.32 12.76
N PRO A 54 21.36 8.36 13.01
CA PRO A 54 22.70 8.20 13.57
C PRO A 54 22.67 7.41 14.89
N ASN A 55 23.64 6.51 15.05
CA ASN A 55 23.78 5.62 16.22
C ASN A 55 22.64 4.62 16.45
N GLU A 56 21.76 4.40 15.45
CA GLU A 56 20.81 3.30 15.45
C GLU A 56 21.23 2.20 14.46
N PRO A 57 20.82 0.93 14.69
CA PRO A 57 21.07 -0.14 13.74
C PRO A 57 20.47 0.15 12.35
N PRO A 58 21.07 -0.39 11.27
CA PRO A 58 20.49 -0.33 9.94
C PRO A 58 19.06 -0.91 9.92
N ILE A 59 18.22 -0.30 9.09
CA ILE A 59 16.86 -0.74 8.83
C ILE A 59 16.93 -1.95 7.90
N ASP A 60 16.33 -3.06 8.33
CA ASP A 60 16.13 -4.26 7.52
C ASP A 60 14.64 -4.59 7.48
N ILE A 61 13.99 -4.26 6.36
CA ILE A 61 12.56 -4.53 6.13
C ILE A 61 12.27 -5.98 5.72
N GLN A 62 13.27 -6.88 5.77
CA GLN A 62 13.11 -8.28 5.37
C GLN A 62 12.55 -8.42 3.94
N PHE A 63 13.06 -7.60 3.01
CA PHE A 63 12.58 -7.60 1.63
C PHE A 63 12.81 -8.96 0.96
N GLN A 64 11.78 -9.49 0.31
CA GLN A 64 11.81 -10.73 -0.45
C GLN A 64 11.56 -10.45 -1.93
N PRO A 65 12.62 -10.48 -2.77
CA PRO A 65 12.55 -10.19 -4.20
C PRO A 65 12.04 -11.41 -4.99
N SER A 66 10.82 -11.87 -4.69
CA SER A 66 10.21 -13.02 -5.36
C SER A 66 9.17 -12.62 -6.41
N GLY A 67 8.98 -11.32 -6.63
CA GLY A 67 8.13 -10.82 -7.70
C GLY A 67 6.63 -11.03 -7.53
N TYR A 68 5.88 -10.56 -8.53
CA TYR A 68 4.44 -10.77 -8.66
C TYR A 68 4.09 -11.61 -9.87
N LEU A 69 3.16 -12.54 -9.69
CA LEU A 69 2.59 -13.32 -10.78
C LEU A 69 1.06 -13.19 -10.77
N PHE A 70 0.50 -12.64 -11.84
CA PHE A 70 -0.94 -12.62 -12.07
C PHE A 70 -1.32 -13.79 -12.96
N LEU A 71 -2.32 -14.57 -12.62
CA LEU A 71 -2.88 -15.54 -13.54
C LEU A 71 -3.92 -14.84 -14.40
N ALA A 72 -3.89 -15.09 -15.71
CA ALA A 72 -4.89 -14.58 -16.64
C ALA A 72 -5.65 -15.74 -17.30
N SER A 73 -6.95 -15.53 -17.52
CA SER A 73 -7.73 -16.40 -18.40
C SER A 73 -7.30 -16.17 -19.86
N PRO A 74 -7.54 -17.13 -20.77
CA PRO A 74 -7.27 -16.96 -22.19
C PRO A 74 -7.90 -15.69 -22.78
N ASP A 75 -9.12 -15.34 -22.34
CA ASP A 75 -9.85 -14.15 -22.80
C ASP A 75 -9.19 -12.82 -22.37
N GLY A 76 -8.26 -12.86 -21.41
CA GLY A 76 -7.52 -11.69 -20.92
C GLY A 76 -6.16 -11.46 -21.59
N ALA A 77 -5.74 -12.35 -22.51
CA ALA A 77 -4.37 -12.35 -23.05
C ALA A 77 -4.00 -11.06 -23.81
N GLU A 78 -4.88 -10.54 -24.67
CA GLU A 78 -4.60 -9.32 -25.44
C GLU A 78 -4.44 -8.08 -24.53
N LYS A 79 -5.27 -7.96 -23.50
CA LYS A 79 -5.15 -6.88 -22.50
C LYS A 79 -3.85 -6.99 -21.73
N LEU A 80 -3.46 -8.21 -21.36
CA LEU A 80 -2.21 -8.47 -20.66
C LEU A 80 -1.01 -8.08 -21.52
N GLU A 81 -1.01 -8.40 -22.81
CA GLU A 81 0.04 -8.00 -23.75
C GLU A 81 0.17 -6.48 -23.86
N ALA A 82 -0.95 -5.76 -24.01
CA ALA A 82 -0.95 -4.31 -24.04
C ALA A 82 -0.40 -3.69 -22.73
N THR A 83 -0.78 -4.25 -21.58
CA THR A 83 -0.28 -3.82 -20.27
C THR A 83 1.21 -4.13 -20.09
N VAL A 84 1.69 -5.28 -20.56
CA VAL A 84 3.12 -5.63 -20.56
C VAL A 84 3.91 -4.68 -21.47
N GLN A 85 3.37 -4.31 -22.61
CA GLN A 85 4.03 -3.36 -23.51
C GLN A 85 4.14 -1.97 -22.87
N LEU A 86 3.06 -1.46 -22.27
CA LEU A 86 3.08 -0.20 -21.51
C LEU A 86 4.14 -0.22 -20.41
N GLN A 87 4.22 -1.32 -19.65
CA GLN A 87 5.20 -1.51 -18.59
C GLN A 87 6.64 -1.51 -19.12
N ARG A 88 6.89 -2.09 -20.30
CA ARG A 88 8.20 -2.02 -20.96
C ARG A 88 8.54 -0.60 -21.42
N ASP A 89 7.57 0.12 -21.96
CA ASP A 89 7.73 1.47 -22.50
C ASP A 89 8.04 2.48 -21.38
N GLU A 90 7.27 2.43 -20.27
CA GLU A 90 7.58 3.17 -19.05
C GLU A 90 8.97 2.80 -18.48
N GLY A 91 9.45 1.59 -18.77
CA GLY A 91 10.77 1.07 -18.39
C GLY A 91 11.98 1.79 -19.02
N GLY A 92 11.79 2.53 -20.13
CA GLY A 92 12.71 3.53 -20.67
C GLY A 92 14.22 3.22 -20.57
N GLY A 93 14.74 2.37 -21.46
CA GLY A 93 16.13 2.32 -21.94
C GLY A 93 17.27 1.92 -20.98
N SER A 94 17.17 2.16 -19.66
CA SER A 94 18.28 1.92 -18.71
C SER A 94 18.00 0.81 -17.69
N ASN A 95 16.74 0.50 -17.43
CA ASN A 95 16.34 -0.69 -16.65
C ASN A 95 14.92 -1.12 -17.07
N PRO A 96 14.76 -1.76 -18.25
CA PRO A 96 13.47 -2.31 -18.66
C PRO A 96 13.00 -3.32 -17.61
N LEU A 97 11.70 -3.39 -17.36
CA LEU A 97 11.14 -4.43 -16.48
C LEU A 97 11.56 -5.80 -17.02
N LYS A 98 12.47 -6.44 -16.28
CA LYS A 98 12.98 -7.76 -16.63
C LYS A 98 11.95 -8.77 -16.23
N PHE A 99 11.60 -9.57 -17.22
CA PHE A 99 10.36 -10.29 -17.26
C PHE A 99 10.72 -11.73 -17.60
N ARG A 100 10.49 -12.69 -16.69
CA ARG A 100 10.65 -14.12 -17.03
C ARG A 100 9.55 -14.56 -17.99
N THR A 101 9.92 -15.18 -19.10
CA THR A 101 8.96 -15.72 -20.07
C THR A 101 8.14 -16.88 -19.48
N SER A 102 6.95 -17.12 -20.04
CA SER A 102 5.98 -18.14 -19.61
C SER A 102 6.59 -19.54 -19.43
N PHE A 103 7.59 -19.91 -20.24
CA PHE A 103 8.28 -21.21 -20.14
C PHE A 103 9.03 -21.40 -18.82
N GLY A 104 9.63 -20.32 -18.28
CA GLY A 104 10.29 -20.35 -16.97
C GLY A 104 9.30 -20.32 -15.80
N VAL A 105 8.09 -19.81 -16.02
CA VAL A 105 7.00 -19.79 -15.03
C VAL A 105 6.34 -21.15 -14.88
N GLY A 106 6.15 -21.89 -15.98
CA GLY A 106 5.64 -23.27 -15.94
C GLY A 106 6.48 -24.21 -15.08
N VAL A 107 7.81 -24.08 -15.10
CA VAL A 107 8.74 -24.86 -14.25
C VAL A 107 8.62 -24.47 -12.76
N MET A 108 8.21 -23.24 -12.44
CA MET A 108 7.99 -22.81 -11.04
C MET A 108 6.63 -23.27 -10.48
N LEU A 109 5.69 -23.62 -11.35
CA LEU A 109 4.29 -23.87 -11.01
C LEU A 109 3.84 -25.28 -11.40
N HIS A 110 4.63 -26.30 -11.06
CA HIS A 110 4.25 -27.70 -11.27
C HIS A 110 2.90 -28.10 -10.62
N TRP A 111 2.42 -27.28 -9.68
CA TRP A 111 1.18 -27.46 -8.93
C TRP A 111 -0.01 -26.62 -9.44
N ALA A 112 0.19 -25.74 -10.43
CA ALA A 112 -0.90 -24.92 -10.97
C ALA A 112 -1.69 -25.68 -12.06
N PRO A 113 -3.04 -25.57 -12.09
CA PRO A 113 -3.85 -26.17 -13.14
C PRO A 113 -3.62 -25.48 -14.50
N SER A 114 -3.54 -26.25 -15.59
CA SER A 114 -3.53 -25.75 -16.99
C SER A 114 -4.94 -25.30 -17.44
N PRO A 115 -5.14 -24.30 -18.33
CA PRO A 115 -4.20 -23.48 -19.11
C PRO A 115 -4.26 -21.99 -18.71
N SER A 116 -3.46 -21.56 -17.73
CA SER A 116 -3.35 -20.14 -17.38
C SER A 116 -2.32 -19.43 -18.25
N VAL A 117 -2.61 -18.20 -18.67
CA VAL A 117 -1.63 -17.30 -19.29
C VAL A 117 -0.85 -16.62 -18.17
N PHE A 118 0.49 -16.63 -18.27
CA PHE A 118 1.38 -16.03 -17.27
C PHE A 118 2.00 -14.74 -17.82
N PRO A 119 1.72 -13.57 -17.21
CA PRO A 119 2.51 -12.39 -17.42
C PRO A 119 3.91 -12.64 -16.88
N PRO A 120 4.85 -11.85 -17.36
CA PRO A 120 6.20 -12.02 -16.91
C PRO A 120 6.42 -11.56 -15.47
N LEU A 121 7.29 -12.29 -14.77
CA LEU A 121 7.65 -12.05 -13.37
C LEU A 121 8.77 -10.99 -13.26
N GLY A 122 8.52 -9.89 -12.54
CA GLY A 122 9.55 -8.91 -12.17
C GLY A 122 10.32 -9.41 -10.94
N LEU A 123 11.64 -9.57 -11.05
CA LEU A 123 12.43 -10.22 -9.98
C LEU A 123 13.18 -9.27 -9.05
N GLU A 124 13.58 -8.08 -9.52
CA GLU A 124 14.48 -7.21 -8.74
C GLU A 124 13.75 -6.10 -7.97
N ASP A 125 12.62 -5.62 -8.49
CA ASP A 125 11.87 -4.43 -8.02
C ASP A 125 10.48 -4.78 -7.46
N GLU A 126 10.20 -6.07 -7.31
CA GLU A 126 8.89 -6.61 -6.92
C GLU A 126 9.03 -7.70 -5.88
N GLY A 127 8.03 -7.82 -5.00
CA GLY A 127 8.01 -8.80 -3.94
C GLY A 127 7.27 -8.29 -2.72
N TRP A 128 7.75 -8.63 -1.52
CA TRP A 128 7.14 -8.16 -0.28
C TRP A 128 8.19 -7.84 0.77
N PHE A 129 7.79 -7.09 1.79
CA PHE A 129 8.60 -6.72 2.94
C PHE A 129 7.74 -6.71 4.21
N ASP A 130 8.38 -6.51 5.36
CA ASP A 130 7.70 -6.26 6.62
C ASP A 130 7.21 -4.79 6.71
N PRO A 131 5.89 -4.54 6.60
CA PRO A 131 5.35 -3.20 6.65
C PRO A 131 5.45 -2.56 8.05
N TRP A 132 5.53 -3.36 9.11
CA TRP A 132 5.71 -2.84 10.47
C TRP A 132 7.08 -2.20 10.64
N THR A 133 8.13 -2.86 10.15
CA THR A 133 9.49 -2.31 10.18
C THR A 133 9.59 -1.02 9.37
N LEU A 134 8.98 -0.97 8.19
CA LEU A 134 8.95 0.26 7.37
C LEU A 134 8.24 1.42 8.08
N LEU A 135 7.04 1.18 8.62
CA LEU A 135 6.29 2.19 9.38
C LEU A 135 7.10 2.68 10.59
N SER A 136 7.71 1.75 11.32
CA SER A 136 8.54 2.07 12.48
C SER A 136 9.77 2.89 12.10
N ALA A 137 10.40 2.61 10.95
CA ALA A 137 11.51 3.40 10.42
C ALA A 137 11.09 4.84 10.10
N PHE A 138 9.96 5.04 9.43
CA PHE A 138 9.43 6.39 9.17
C PHE A 138 9.17 7.16 10.48
N ARG A 139 8.56 6.52 11.48
CA ARG A 139 8.29 7.14 12.78
C ARG A 139 9.58 7.52 13.50
N ARG A 140 10.57 6.64 13.53
CA ARG A 140 11.89 6.92 14.14
C ARG A 140 12.59 8.06 13.42
N LYS A 141 12.64 8.04 12.09
CA LYS A 141 13.23 9.12 11.30
C LYS A 141 12.53 10.45 11.56
N ALA A 142 11.20 10.50 11.53
CA ALA A 142 10.44 11.71 11.83
C ALA A 142 10.77 12.26 13.22
N LYS A 143 10.82 11.40 14.24
CA LYS A 143 11.21 11.80 15.60
C LYS A 143 12.63 12.35 15.65
N SER A 144 13.60 11.71 14.98
CA SER A 144 14.99 12.18 14.92
C SER A 144 15.13 13.55 14.26
N LEU A 145 14.20 13.91 13.37
CA LEU A 145 14.12 15.22 12.72
C LEU A 145 13.34 16.27 13.54
N GLY A 146 12.93 15.93 14.76
CA GLY A 146 12.21 16.85 15.65
C GLY A 146 10.71 16.97 15.38
N VAL A 147 10.10 16.02 14.65
CA VAL A 147 8.64 15.96 14.51
C VAL A 147 8.02 15.64 15.87
N LEU A 148 7.05 16.46 16.26
CA LEU A 148 6.26 16.23 17.48
C LEU A 148 5.22 15.15 17.21
N SER A 149 4.94 14.31 18.19
CA SER A 149 3.92 13.27 18.12
C SER A 149 2.88 13.47 19.20
N CYS A 150 1.60 13.35 18.85
CA CYS A 150 0.48 13.41 19.78
C CYS A 150 -0.42 12.19 19.56
N THR A 151 -0.72 11.48 20.65
CA THR A 151 -1.71 10.41 20.63
C THR A 151 -3.08 11.01 20.91
N GLY A 152 -3.96 10.96 19.92
CA GLY A 152 -5.29 11.56 20.00
C GLY A 152 -6.02 11.48 18.66
N GLU A 153 -7.29 11.85 18.67
CA GLU A 153 -8.14 11.82 17.49
C GLU A 153 -8.52 13.24 17.08
N VAL A 154 -8.27 13.59 15.81
CA VAL A 154 -8.75 14.85 15.26
C VAL A 154 -10.25 14.73 15.00
N ARG A 155 -11.05 15.63 15.59
CA ARG A 155 -12.52 15.63 15.42
C ARG A 155 -13.10 16.96 14.94
N GLY A 156 -12.28 17.99 14.78
CA GLY A 156 -12.77 19.30 14.38
C GLY A 156 -11.67 20.20 13.82
N PHE A 157 -12.08 21.10 12.94
CA PHE A 157 -11.24 22.16 12.39
C PHE A 157 -11.89 23.51 12.65
N VAL A 158 -11.08 24.49 13.05
CA VAL A 158 -11.52 25.89 13.11
C VAL A 158 -10.97 26.59 11.89
N THR A 159 -11.85 27.09 11.04
CA THR A 159 -11.50 27.82 9.81
C THR A 159 -11.85 29.29 9.91
N SER A 160 -11.10 30.12 9.20
CA SER A 160 -11.51 31.50 8.89
C SER A 160 -11.67 31.68 7.38
N PRO A 161 -12.48 32.63 6.93
CA PRO A 161 -12.42 33.10 5.56
C PRO A 161 -10.99 33.56 5.22
N ARG A 162 -10.63 33.41 3.95
CA ARG A 162 -9.49 34.07 3.30
C ARG A 162 -10.04 34.77 2.06
N ASP A 163 -9.41 35.85 1.61
CA ASP A 163 -9.88 36.61 0.43
C ASP A 163 -10.24 35.66 -0.73
N GLY A 164 -11.48 35.78 -1.24
CA GLY A 164 -12.09 34.84 -2.19
C GLY A 164 -12.89 33.70 -1.53
N ASP A 165 -13.12 32.61 -2.28
CA ASP A 165 -13.86 31.39 -1.83
C ASP A 165 -12.99 30.41 -1.02
N THR A 166 -11.81 30.83 -0.58
CA THR A 166 -10.85 29.95 0.08
C THR A 166 -11.00 30.01 1.60
N THR A 167 -11.05 28.87 2.26
CA THR A 167 -11.05 28.78 3.74
C THR A 167 -9.64 28.47 4.23
N ARG A 168 -9.24 29.09 5.34
CA ARG A 168 -7.95 28.84 5.99
C ARG A 168 -8.18 28.15 7.33
N ILE A 169 -7.56 26.99 7.52
CA ILE A 169 -7.50 26.32 8.84
C ILE A 169 -6.64 27.17 9.79
N LYS A 170 -7.14 27.36 11.00
CA LYS A 170 -6.48 28.07 12.11
C LYS A 170 -6.09 27.10 13.22
N TYR A 171 -7.00 26.21 13.58
CA TYR A 171 -6.81 25.21 14.63
C TYR A 171 -7.35 23.86 14.22
N VAL A 172 -6.73 22.81 14.75
CA VAL A 172 -7.30 21.45 14.80
C VAL A 172 -7.64 21.12 16.25
N HIS A 173 -8.79 20.48 16.47
CA HIS A 173 -9.18 19.97 17.79
C HIS A 173 -8.77 18.50 17.90
N ILE A 174 -7.81 18.23 18.78
CA ILE A 174 -7.33 16.88 19.07
C ILE A 174 -7.98 16.41 20.37
N HIS A 175 -8.81 15.39 20.29
CA HIS A 175 -9.41 14.75 21.45
C HIS A 175 -8.46 13.71 22.02
N MET A 176 -8.21 13.79 23.32
CA MET A 176 -7.35 12.83 24.01
C MET A 176 -8.11 11.53 24.23
N ARG A 177 -7.41 10.40 24.15
CA ARG A 177 -8.00 9.08 24.35
C ARG A 177 -8.61 8.98 25.75
N ASP A 178 -9.80 8.39 25.83
CA ASP A 178 -10.54 8.15 27.08
C ASP A 178 -10.80 9.41 27.93
N SER A 179 -10.76 10.59 27.30
CA SER A 179 -11.00 11.88 27.93
C SER A 179 -12.08 12.67 27.17
N ARG A 180 -12.78 13.54 27.91
CA ARG A 180 -13.68 14.54 27.30
C ARG A 180 -12.92 15.80 26.89
N GLU A 181 -11.66 15.92 27.27
CA GLU A 181 -10.82 17.05 26.94
C GLU A 181 -10.37 17.00 25.48
N TYR A 182 -10.23 18.19 24.90
CA TYR A 182 -9.60 18.37 23.61
C TYR A 182 -8.56 19.48 23.71
N GLN A 183 -7.49 19.33 22.94
CA GLN A 183 -6.44 20.34 22.81
C GLN A 183 -6.57 21.01 21.44
N PRO A 184 -6.85 22.33 21.37
CA PRO A 184 -6.70 23.07 20.14
C PRO A 184 -5.21 23.22 19.81
N VAL A 185 -4.85 22.90 18.57
CA VAL A 185 -3.49 23.09 18.04
C VAL A 185 -3.54 24.06 16.87
N ALA A 186 -2.86 25.19 17.02
CA ALA A 186 -2.72 26.18 15.96
C ALA A 186 -1.89 25.61 14.81
N CYS A 187 -2.41 25.67 13.59
CA CYS A 187 -1.71 25.22 12.39
C CYS A 187 -2.11 26.05 11.17
N ALA A 188 -1.24 26.06 10.16
CA ALA A 188 -1.50 26.71 8.87
C ALA A 188 -1.82 25.70 7.76
N ILE A 189 -1.33 24.48 7.90
CA ILE A 189 -1.44 23.40 6.92
C ILE A 189 -1.82 22.13 7.68
N VAL A 190 -2.78 21.38 7.13
CA VAL A 190 -3.15 20.04 7.58
C VAL A 190 -2.95 19.11 6.40
N VAL A 191 -2.27 17.99 6.64
CA VAL A 191 -2.15 16.89 5.66
C VAL A 191 -3.03 15.75 6.14
N ASN A 192 -4.09 15.46 5.39
CA ASN A 192 -4.98 14.34 5.70
C ASN A 192 -4.39 13.02 5.21
N ALA A 193 -3.66 12.34 6.09
CA ALA A 193 -3.09 11.01 5.85
C ALA A 193 -3.89 9.89 6.57
N ALA A 194 -5.19 10.09 6.82
CA ALA A 194 -6.01 9.18 7.63
C ALA A 194 -6.54 7.95 6.87
N GLY A 195 -5.94 7.57 5.73
CA GLY A 195 -6.30 6.38 4.96
C GLY A 195 -7.81 6.28 4.66
N ALA A 196 -8.41 5.13 4.97
CA ALA A 196 -9.84 4.88 4.75
C ALA A 196 -10.78 5.81 5.54
N TRP A 197 -10.28 6.50 6.56
CA TRP A 197 -11.02 7.46 7.38
C TRP A 197 -10.88 8.91 6.89
N ALA A 198 -10.11 9.16 5.82
CA ALA A 198 -9.86 10.50 5.31
C ALA A 198 -11.16 11.26 4.97
N GLY A 199 -12.11 10.61 4.29
CA GLY A 199 -13.40 11.21 3.94
C GLY A 199 -14.27 11.51 5.18
N GLU A 200 -14.30 10.56 6.13
CA GLU A 200 -15.06 10.71 7.37
C GLU A 200 -14.49 11.84 8.26
N LEU A 201 -13.17 11.97 8.32
CA LEU A 201 -12.49 13.05 9.05
C LEU A 201 -12.89 14.43 8.50
N LEU A 202 -12.93 14.60 7.17
CA LEU A 202 -13.35 15.87 6.57
C LEU A 202 -14.83 16.16 6.84
N ARG A 203 -15.68 15.13 6.76
CA ARG A 203 -17.12 15.23 7.02
C ARG A 203 -17.41 15.63 8.47
N MET A 204 -16.83 14.92 9.44
CA MET A 204 -16.97 15.25 10.87
C MET A 204 -16.35 16.61 11.20
N GLY A 205 -15.26 16.94 10.51
CA GLY A 205 -14.53 18.19 10.68
C GLY A 205 -15.25 19.44 10.17
N GLY A 206 -16.39 19.30 9.47
CA GLY A 206 -17.17 20.41 8.94
C GLY A 206 -16.45 21.22 7.85
N LEU A 207 -15.43 20.65 7.21
CA LEU A 207 -14.70 21.32 6.15
C LEU A 207 -15.53 21.34 4.84
N PRO A 208 -15.58 22.47 4.13
CA PRO A 208 -16.31 22.55 2.87
C PRO A 208 -15.61 21.73 1.78
N GLY A 209 -16.39 21.14 0.88
CA GLY A 209 -15.88 20.43 -0.28
C GLY A 209 -16.74 19.23 -0.66
N PRO A 210 -16.55 18.68 -1.86
CA PRO A 210 -17.22 17.45 -2.26
C PRO A 210 -16.74 16.28 -1.37
N PRO A 211 -17.59 15.27 -1.12
CA PRO A 211 -17.17 14.04 -0.45
C PRO A 211 -15.99 13.40 -1.17
N LEU A 212 -14.97 12.99 -0.41
CA LEU A 212 -13.86 12.21 -1.00
C LEU A 212 -14.39 10.85 -1.45
N PRO A 213 -13.99 10.36 -2.64
CA PRO A 213 -14.42 9.06 -3.17
C PRO A 213 -13.67 7.89 -2.50
N ILE A 214 -13.51 7.93 -1.18
CA ILE A 214 -12.78 6.94 -0.39
C ILE A 214 -13.78 6.28 0.59
N GLN A 215 -13.84 4.96 0.58
CA GLN A 215 -14.69 4.19 1.49
C GLN A 215 -13.90 3.03 2.08
N PRO A 216 -14.06 2.71 3.39
CA PRO A 216 -13.51 1.50 3.95
C PRO A 216 -14.13 0.28 3.27
N ARG A 217 -13.28 -0.67 2.90
CA ARG A 217 -13.67 -1.98 2.37
C ARG A 217 -12.97 -3.06 3.17
N LYS A 218 -13.73 -4.05 3.61
CA LYS A 218 -13.19 -5.19 4.34
C LYS A 218 -12.49 -6.12 3.37
N ARG A 219 -11.26 -6.52 3.70
CA ARG A 219 -10.52 -7.60 3.04
C ARG A 219 -10.13 -8.61 4.10
N TYR A 220 -10.11 -9.88 3.73
CA TYR A 220 -9.70 -10.96 4.62
C TYR A 220 -8.30 -11.41 4.23
N ILE A 221 -7.46 -11.62 5.24
CA ILE A 221 -6.16 -12.27 5.10
C ILE A 221 -6.14 -13.43 6.07
N PHE A 222 -5.75 -14.59 5.57
CA PHE A 222 -5.58 -15.82 6.30
C PHE A 222 -4.10 -16.17 6.33
N SER A 223 -3.67 -16.78 7.43
CA SER A 223 -2.39 -17.46 7.52
C SER A 223 -2.65 -18.95 7.63
N TRP A 224 -1.91 -19.74 6.87
CA TRP A 224 -2.00 -21.20 6.91
C TRP A 224 -0.62 -21.83 6.76
N HIS A 225 -0.51 -23.06 7.26
CA HIS A 225 0.71 -23.86 7.20
C HIS A 225 0.50 -25.01 6.20
N CYS A 226 1.40 -25.12 5.23
CA CYS A 226 1.42 -26.14 4.19
C CYS A 226 2.89 -26.58 3.94
N PRO A 227 3.40 -27.60 4.65
CA PRO A 227 4.79 -28.06 4.53
C PRO A 227 5.19 -28.46 3.11
N ASP A 228 4.28 -29.08 2.39
CA ASP A 228 4.47 -29.56 1.02
C ASP A 228 4.10 -28.50 -0.03
N GLY A 229 3.90 -27.25 0.40
CA GLY A 229 3.52 -26.13 -0.45
C GLY A 229 4.67 -25.60 -1.31
N PRO A 230 4.39 -24.61 -2.19
CA PRO A 230 5.39 -24.02 -3.07
C PRO A 230 6.60 -23.45 -2.32
N GLY A 231 7.81 -23.85 -2.72
CA GLY A 231 9.07 -23.47 -2.08
C GLY A 231 9.54 -22.04 -2.34
N PHE A 232 10.84 -21.77 -2.12
CA PHE A 232 11.41 -20.42 -2.11
C PHE A 232 11.17 -19.57 -3.36
N SER A 233 11.05 -20.21 -4.53
CA SER A 233 10.77 -19.55 -5.80
C SER A 233 9.31 -19.15 -6.00
N CYS A 234 8.42 -19.40 -5.04
CA CYS A 234 7.03 -19.00 -5.13
C CYS A 234 6.90 -17.46 -5.13
N PRO A 235 6.34 -16.87 -6.20
CA PRO A 235 6.10 -15.43 -6.24
C PRO A 235 4.92 -15.05 -5.35
N PHE A 236 4.64 -13.76 -5.25
CA PHE A 236 3.33 -13.29 -4.80
C PHE A 236 2.33 -13.59 -5.92
N LEU A 237 1.52 -14.62 -5.75
CA LEU A 237 0.56 -15.08 -6.76
C LEU A 237 -0.79 -14.40 -6.57
N ILE A 238 -1.35 -13.89 -7.65
CA ILE A 238 -2.73 -13.42 -7.77
C ILE A 238 -3.44 -14.30 -8.80
N ASP A 239 -4.55 -14.91 -8.42
CA ASP A 239 -5.39 -15.72 -9.30
C ASP A 239 -6.48 -14.88 -9.98
N THR A 240 -7.01 -15.40 -11.08
CA THR A 240 -8.08 -14.85 -11.93
C THR A 240 -9.37 -14.51 -11.19
N ILE A 241 -9.67 -15.18 -10.07
CA ILE A 241 -10.87 -14.89 -9.26
C ILE A 241 -10.61 -13.88 -8.14
N GLY A 242 -9.41 -13.29 -8.10
CA GLY A 242 -9.00 -12.33 -7.06
C GLY A 242 -8.54 -12.98 -5.75
N ALA A 243 -8.33 -14.30 -5.74
CA ALA A 243 -7.60 -14.99 -4.69
C ALA A 243 -6.10 -14.68 -4.82
N TYR A 244 -5.37 -14.63 -3.72
CA TYR A 244 -3.94 -14.39 -3.75
C TYR A 244 -3.24 -15.02 -2.57
N PHE A 245 -1.95 -15.29 -2.73
CA PHE A 245 -1.09 -15.70 -1.63
C PHE A 245 0.39 -15.42 -1.88
N ARG A 246 1.15 -15.41 -0.79
CA ARG A 246 2.61 -15.42 -0.78
C ARG A 246 3.10 -16.31 0.36
N ARG A 247 4.38 -16.67 0.33
CA ARG A 247 5.03 -17.31 1.49
C ARG A 247 5.15 -16.35 2.65
N ASP A 248 5.16 -16.89 3.86
CA ASP A 248 5.43 -16.19 5.10
C ASP A 248 6.57 -16.88 5.86
N GLY A 249 7.77 -16.31 5.82
CA GLY A 249 8.98 -16.96 6.33
C GLY A 249 9.42 -18.17 5.50
N ILE A 250 10.10 -19.12 6.15
CA ILE A 250 10.79 -20.25 5.50
C ILE A 250 10.21 -21.63 5.83
N ALA A 251 9.27 -21.70 6.77
CA ALA A 251 8.79 -22.96 7.36
C ALA A 251 7.39 -23.34 6.85
N GLY A 252 7.17 -23.25 5.53
CA GLY A 252 5.91 -23.68 4.92
C GLY A 252 4.67 -22.88 5.33
N ASN A 253 4.82 -21.68 5.90
CA ASN A 253 3.68 -20.80 6.16
C ASN A 253 3.40 -19.91 4.95
N TYR A 254 2.13 -19.56 4.80
CA TYR A 254 1.64 -18.71 3.73
C TYR A 254 0.66 -17.68 4.29
N LEU A 255 0.60 -16.56 3.59
CA LEU A 255 -0.34 -15.48 3.85
C LEU A 255 -1.09 -15.19 2.56
N GLY A 256 -2.40 -15.05 2.64
CA GLY A 256 -3.19 -14.74 1.45
C GLY A 256 -4.65 -14.52 1.76
N GLY A 257 -5.43 -14.25 0.73
CA GLY A 257 -6.82 -13.90 0.90
C GLY A 257 -7.53 -13.87 -0.43
N MET A 258 -8.75 -13.35 -0.43
CA MET A 258 -9.53 -13.16 -1.63
C MET A 258 -10.25 -11.84 -1.52
N SER A 259 -10.28 -11.08 -2.62
CA SER A 259 -11.13 -9.91 -2.71
C SER A 259 -12.59 -10.35 -2.62
N PRO A 260 -13.43 -9.74 -1.75
CA PRO A 260 -14.85 -10.05 -1.74
C PRO A 260 -15.46 -9.70 -3.12
N PRO A 261 -16.46 -10.48 -3.59
CA PRO A 261 -17.14 -10.17 -4.84
C PRO A 261 -17.78 -8.78 -4.77
N GLU A 262 -17.87 -8.10 -5.91
CA GLU A 262 -18.55 -6.80 -6.01
C GLU A 262 -20.05 -6.97 -5.77
N VAL A 263 -20.47 -6.95 -4.50
CA VAL A 263 -21.89 -6.98 -4.14
C VAL A 263 -22.24 -5.72 -3.37
N SER A 264 -22.71 -4.71 -4.08
CA SER A 264 -23.79 -3.84 -3.56
C SER A 264 -24.52 -3.14 -4.73
N PRO A 265 -25.85 -3.34 -4.88
CA PRO A 265 -26.63 -2.56 -5.82
C PRO A 265 -26.75 -1.12 -5.31
N GLY A 266 -26.41 -0.14 -6.15
CA GLY A 266 -26.73 1.27 -5.93
C GLY A 266 -25.56 2.22 -5.61
N LYS A 267 -24.30 1.84 -5.79
CA LYS A 267 -23.16 2.78 -5.72
C LYS A 267 -22.37 2.73 -7.02
N SER A 268 -22.27 3.89 -7.67
CA SER A 268 -21.67 4.13 -8.98
C SER A 268 -20.44 3.26 -9.27
N ASN A 269 -20.47 2.59 -10.42
CA ASN A 269 -19.36 1.88 -11.08
C ASN A 269 -18.17 2.82 -11.32
N GLN A 270 -17.36 3.07 -10.30
CA GLN A 270 -16.00 3.55 -10.48
C GLN A 270 -15.07 2.45 -10.01
N THR A 271 -14.69 1.62 -10.96
CA THR A 271 -13.62 0.65 -10.91
C THR A 271 -12.29 1.39 -10.67
N TRP A 272 -12.02 1.76 -9.43
CA TRP A 272 -10.69 2.26 -9.01
C TRP A 272 -9.64 1.15 -8.92
N ASN A 273 -10.05 -0.09 -9.21
CA ASN A 273 -9.20 -1.26 -9.33
C ASN A 273 -9.08 -1.60 -10.81
N VAL A 274 -8.24 -0.86 -11.53
CA VAL A 274 -7.97 -1.11 -12.95
C VAL A 274 -7.08 -2.34 -13.18
N ASP A 275 -6.64 -3.01 -12.11
CA ASP A 275 -5.62 -4.06 -12.12
C ASP A 275 -6.00 -5.33 -11.33
N PHE A 276 -7.31 -5.67 -11.28
CA PHE A 276 -7.80 -6.97 -10.82
C PHE A 276 -8.85 -7.53 -11.78
#